data_AF-A0AAE4G574-F1
#
_entry.id   AF-A0AAE4G574-F1
#
_cell.length_a   1.000
_cell.length_b   1.000
_cell.length_c   1.000
_cell.angle_alpha   90.00
_cell.angle_beta   90.00
_cell.angle_gamma   90.00
#
_symmetry.space_group_name_H-M   'P 1'
#
loop_
_entity.id
_entity.type
_entity.pdbx_description
1 polymer ?
#
loop_
_entity_poly.entity_id
_entity_poly.type
_entity_poly.pdbx_seq_one_letter_code
_entity_poly.pdbx_strand_id
1 'polypeptide(L)'
;MNVKELARIAGTTPRAVRYYHHLGLLEIPPTVRGRREYGVEHVARLLRIRWLADGGLSLTQVAEMLASDTIGTDQDSRREAVLRDLRATRGTIEAQQRSLAEQASRVDELIARVERGEGLSPAPSALTRFYDDIEARIVRLGGSVRGLRAERQMMVVLASLGMVPDSAILFIEALDEDDRELSAQQVADFARLATLSEAEGRAEAHRLAHNSWTLACRHKKHALAVLNDLPSGALGRAMWRLTHVLTTCSYPHPAQQAFVAELIELMLTDPDFAATIRRSAGEEPVL
;
A
#
# COMPACT_ATOMS: atom_id res chain seq x y z
N MET A 1 -39.52 -29.71 -25.81
CA MET A 1 -38.34 -29.00 -26.39
C MET A 1 -37.06 -29.75 -26.05
N ASN A 2 -36.00 -29.61 -26.84
CA ASN A 2 -34.71 -30.24 -26.53
C ASN A 2 -33.82 -29.35 -25.63
N VAL A 3 -32.72 -29.89 -25.11
CA VAL A 3 -31.82 -29.17 -24.18
C VAL A 3 -31.19 -27.91 -24.80
N LYS A 4 -30.94 -27.90 -26.13
CA LYS A 4 -30.37 -26.73 -26.81
C LYS A 4 -31.39 -25.60 -26.90
N GLU A 5 -32.65 -25.93 -27.17
CA GLU A 5 -33.76 -24.96 -27.17
C GLU A 5 -34.00 -24.40 -25.77
N LEU A 6 -34.05 -25.25 -24.74
CA LEU A 6 -34.17 -24.81 -23.35
C LEU A 6 -33.05 -23.84 -22.96
N ALA A 7 -31.80 -24.22 -23.23
CA ALA A 7 -30.64 -23.40 -22.93
C ALA A 7 -30.69 -22.06 -23.65
N ARG A 8 -31.08 -22.05 -24.94
CA ARG A 8 -31.22 -20.82 -25.73
C ARG A 8 -32.31 -19.90 -25.18
N ILE A 9 -33.49 -20.43 -24.85
CA ILE A 9 -34.58 -19.64 -24.25
C ILE A 9 -34.14 -19.03 -22.93
N ALA A 10 -33.46 -19.81 -22.12
CA ALA A 10 -32.93 -19.36 -20.84
C ALA A 10 -31.58 -18.65 -20.95
N GLY A 11 -31.13 -18.23 -22.15
CA GLY A 11 -29.88 -17.49 -22.38
C GLY A 11 -28.61 -18.12 -21.79
N THR A 12 -28.56 -19.44 -21.66
CA THR A 12 -27.47 -20.20 -21.02
C THR A 12 -26.94 -21.29 -21.94
N THR A 13 -26.11 -22.18 -21.42
CA THR A 13 -25.49 -23.26 -22.17
C THR A 13 -26.10 -24.62 -21.80
N PRO A 14 -26.14 -25.60 -22.72
CA PRO A 14 -26.50 -26.98 -22.38
C PRO A 14 -25.61 -27.59 -21.29
N ARG A 15 -24.36 -27.08 -21.14
CA ARG A 15 -23.46 -27.46 -20.05
C ARG A 15 -23.99 -26.98 -18.70
N ALA A 16 -24.44 -25.72 -18.59
CA ALA A 16 -25.06 -25.20 -17.38
C ALA A 16 -26.35 -25.95 -17.03
N VAL A 17 -27.20 -26.28 -18.01
CA VAL A 17 -28.39 -27.10 -17.80
C VAL A 17 -28.04 -28.47 -17.21
N ARG A 18 -27.02 -29.16 -17.75
CA ARG A 18 -26.52 -30.42 -17.18
C ARG A 18 -25.97 -30.26 -15.77
N TYR A 19 -25.30 -29.15 -15.49
CA TYR A 19 -24.78 -28.86 -14.16
C TYR A 19 -25.91 -28.64 -13.14
N TYR A 20 -26.97 -27.92 -13.51
CA TYR A 20 -28.14 -27.75 -12.65
C TYR A 20 -28.91 -29.05 -12.41
N HIS A 21 -28.96 -29.96 -13.40
CA HIS A 21 -29.46 -31.31 -13.16
C HIS A 21 -28.59 -32.08 -12.16
N HIS A 22 -27.27 -32.00 -12.29
CA HIS A 22 -26.34 -32.68 -11.39
C HIS A 22 -26.48 -32.18 -9.94
N LEU A 23 -26.70 -30.88 -9.75
CA LEU A 23 -26.96 -30.28 -8.44
C LEU A 23 -28.40 -30.49 -7.93
N GLY A 24 -29.27 -31.16 -8.69
CA GLY A 24 -30.69 -31.34 -8.33
C GLY A 24 -31.54 -30.07 -8.38
N LEU A 25 -31.00 -28.96 -8.90
CA LEU A 25 -31.71 -27.68 -9.03
C LEU A 25 -32.80 -27.71 -10.11
N LEU A 26 -32.55 -28.48 -11.17
CA LEU A 26 -33.46 -28.68 -12.29
C LEU A 26 -33.77 -30.17 -12.43
N GLU A 27 -35.05 -30.54 -12.41
CA GLU A 27 -35.49 -31.92 -12.58
C GLU A 27 -35.11 -32.48 -13.96
N ILE A 28 -34.79 -33.76 -14.03
CA ILE A 28 -34.49 -34.43 -15.29
C ILE A 28 -35.82 -34.80 -15.97
N PRO A 29 -36.11 -34.29 -17.18
CA PRO A 29 -37.37 -34.57 -17.87
C PRO A 29 -37.49 -36.04 -18.31
N PRO A 30 -38.71 -36.49 -18.66
CA PRO A 30 -38.91 -37.79 -19.28
C PRO A 30 -38.18 -37.92 -20.60
N THR A 31 -37.85 -39.17 -20.96
CA THR A 31 -37.27 -39.52 -22.24
C THR A 31 -38.35 -40.03 -23.17
N VAL A 32 -38.60 -39.31 -24.26
CA VAL A 32 -39.57 -39.66 -25.30
C VAL A 32 -38.80 -39.90 -26.60
N ARG A 33 -39.01 -41.07 -27.22
CA ARG A 33 -38.33 -41.47 -28.48
C ARG A 33 -36.79 -41.34 -28.41
N GLY A 34 -36.20 -41.74 -27.28
CA GLY A 34 -34.76 -41.72 -27.05
C GLY A 34 -34.16 -40.34 -26.77
N ARG A 35 -34.97 -39.29 -26.54
CA ARG A 35 -34.50 -37.93 -26.24
C ARG A 35 -35.23 -37.35 -25.03
N ARG A 36 -34.52 -36.56 -24.22
CA ARG A 36 -35.09 -35.79 -23.11
C ARG A 36 -36.00 -34.69 -23.66
N GLU A 37 -37.25 -34.65 -23.21
CA GLU A 37 -38.22 -33.63 -23.60
C GLU A 37 -38.53 -32.67 -22.45
N TYR A 38 -38.02 -31.45 -22.55
CA TYR A 38 -38.28 -30.38 -21.59
C TYR A 38 -39.62 -29.70 -21.90
N GLY A 39 -40.41 -29.42 -20.87
CA GLY A 39 -41.63 -28.61 -20.96
C GLY A 39 -41.43 -27.18 -20.44
N VAL A 40 -42.54 -26.44 -20.32
CA VAL A 40 -42.56 -25.03 -19.90
C VAL A 40 -42.12 -24.87 -18.45
N GLU A 41 -42.47 -25.83 -17.60
CA GLU A 41 -42.05 -25.92 -16.20
C GLU A 41 -40.52 -25.94 -16.05
N HIS A 42 -39.81 -26.65 -16.94
CA HIS A 42 -38.35 -26.65 -16.95
C HIS A 42 -37.77 -25.29 -17.35
N VAL A 43 -38.42 -24.58 -18.28
CA VAL A 43 -38.04 -23.22 -18.68
C VAL A 43 -38.21 -22.26 -17.50
N ALA A 44 -39.38 -22.28 -16.85
CA ALA A 44 -39.69 -21.42 -15.71
C ALA A 44 -38.71 -21.66 -14.55
N ARG A 45 -38.44 -22.93 -14.22
CA ARG A 45 -37.46 -23.32 -13.19
C ARG A 45 -36.06 -22.81 -13.54
N LEU A 46 -35.61 -23.01 -14.78
CA LEU A 46 -34.28 -22.59 -15.23
C LEU A 46 -34.12 -21.07 -15.23
N LEU A 47 -35.12 -20.32 -15.71
CA LEU A 47 -35.12 -18.86 -15.67
C LEU A 47 -35.06 -18.34 -14.24
N ARG A 48 -35.77 -18.99 -13.30
CA ARG A 48 -35.73 -18.60 -11.88
C ARG A 48 -34.37 -18.86 -11.23
N ILE A 49 -33.76 -20.03 -11.48
CA ILE A 49 -32.40 -20.34 -11.03
C ILE A 49 -31.44 -19.25 -11.50
N ARG A 50 -31.53 -18.89 -12.78
CA ARG A 50 -30.71 -17.86 -13.39
C ARG A 50 -30.92 -16.49 -12.78
N TRP A 51 -32.18 -16.06 -12.64
CA TRP A 51 -32.50 -14.75 -12.07
C TRP A 51 -31.93 -14.59 -10.66
N LEU A 52 -31.99 -15.64 -9.84
CA LEU A 52 -31.40 -15.63 -8.50
C LEU A 52 -29.85 -15.62 -8.55
N ALA A 53 -29.25 -16.47 -9.38
CA ALA A 53 -27.79 -16.54 -9.53
C ALA A 53 -27.19 -15.23 -10.08
N ASP A 54 -27.86 -14.62 -11.06
CA ASP A 54 -27.47 -13.34 -11.66
C ASP A 54 -27.57 -12.18 -10.62
N GLY A 55 -28.35 -12.36 -9.54
CA GLY A 55 -28.41 -11.47 -8.38
C GLY A 55 -27.24 -11.61 -7.38
N GLY A 56 -26.24 -12.45 -7.67
CA GLY A 56 -25.07 -12.67 -6.82
C GLY A 56 -25.22 -13.77 -5.78
N LEU A 57 -26.31 -14.54 -5.83
CA LEU A 57 -26.53 -15.69 -4.95
C LEU A 57 -25.73 -16.91 -5.42
N SER A 58 -25.14 -17.62 -4.47
CA SER A 58 -24.54 -18.93 -4.74
C SER A 58 -25.60 -19.96 -5.11
N LEU A 59 -25.23 -20.98 -5.90
CA LEU A 59 -26.17 -22.03 -6.29
C LEU A 59 -26.72 -22.85 -5.11
N THR A 60 -25.98 -22.90 -3.99
CA THR A 60 -26.45 -23.48 -2.73
C THR A 60 -27.61 -22.67 -2.14
N GLN A 61 -27.46 -21.34 -2.03
CA GLN A 61 -28.53 -20.46 -1.58
C GLN A 61 -29.74 -20.51 -2.52
N VAL A 62 -29.50 -20.59 -3.83
CA VAL A 62 -30.57 -20.79 -4.82
C VAL A 62 -31.33 -22.10 -4.57
N ALA A 63 -30.64 -23.19 -4.22
CA ALA A 63 -31.29 -24.47 -3.91
C ALA A 63 -32.22 -24.36 -2.70
N GLU A 64 -31.75 -23.74 -1.61
CA GLU A 64 -32.49 -23.56 -0.37
C GLU A 64 -33.73 -22.69 -0.57
N MET A 65 -33.58 -21.58 -1.29
CA MET A 65 -34.69 -20.70 -1.66
C MET A 65 -35.75 -21.44 -2.48
N LEU A 66 -35.31 -22.22 -3.47
CA LEU A 66 -36.21 -22.98 -4.33
C LEU A 66 -36.90 -24.15 -3.62
N ALA A 67 -36.35 -24.65 -2.52
CA ALA A 67 -36.98 -25.65 -1.67
C ALA A 67 -38.03 -25.05 -0.73
N SER A 68 -37.84 -23.78 -0.30
CA SER A 68 -38.77 -23.08 0.59
C SER A 68 -40.17 -22.81 0.01
N ASP A 69 -40.32 -22.88 -1.32
CA ASP A 69 -41.61 -22.73 -2.02
C ASP A 69 -42.59 -23.91 -1.79
N THR A 70 -42.14 -25.04 -1.23
CA THR A 70 -43.00 -26.20 -0.95
C THR A 70 -43.70 -26.07 0.42
N ILE A 71 -45.03 -26.24 0.44
CA ILE A 71 -45.89 -25.97 1.60
C ILE A 71 -45.64 -26.97 2.75
N GLY A 72 -45.37 -26.46 3.95
CA GLY A 72 -45.20 -27.22 5.19
C GLY A 72 -45.09 -26.32 6.42
N THR A 73 -45.27 -26.86 7.63
CA THR A 73 -45.39 -26.18 8.94
C THR A 73 -44.16 -25.38 9.43
N ASP A 74 -43.15 -25.15 8.57
CA ASP A 74 -41.86 -24.49 8.87
C ASP A 74 -41.55 -23.34 7.88
N GLN A 75 -42.56 -22.76 7.23
CA GLN A 75 -42.36 -21.72 6.21
C GLN A 75 -41.73 -20.43 6.76
N ASP A 76 -42.05 -20.03 7.99
CA ASP A 76 -41.54 -18.79 8.56
C ASP A 76 -40.03 -18.88 8.86
N SER A 77 -39.56 -19.96 9.49
CA SER A 77 -38.13 -20.16 9.75
C SER A 77 -37.30 -20.19 8.47
N ARG A 78 -37.81 -20.84 7.42
CA ARG A 78 -37.15 -20.90 6.10
C ARG A 78 -37.12 -19.54 5.43
N ARG A 79 -38.23 -18.78 5.49
CA ARG A 79 -38.30 -17.42 4.97
C ARG A 79 -37.31 -16.50 5.68
N GLU A 80 -37.17 -16.62 7.00
CA GLU A 80 -36.19 -15.87 7.77
C GLU A 80 -34.75 -16.21 7.38
N ALA A 81 -34.42 -17.48 7.18
CA ALA A 81 -33.11 -17.91 6.71
C ALA A 81 -32.80 -17.30 5.33
N VAL A 82 -33.73 -17.40 4.38
CA VAL A 82 -33.62 -16.80 3.05
C VAL A 82 -33.42 -15.28 3.12
N LEU A 83 -34.17 -14.57 3.97
CA LEU A 83 -34.01 -13.13 4.16
C LEU A 83 -32.66 -12.78 4.77
N ARG A 84 -32.14 -13.60 5.69
CA ARG A 84 -30.82 -13.43 6.29
C ARG A 84 -29.73 -13.51 5.22
N ASP A 85 -29.79 -14.52 4.36
CA ASP A 85 -28.81 -14.74 3.30
C ASP A 85 -28.85 -13.67 2.22
N LEU A 86 -30.04 -13.22 1.84
CA LEU A 86 -30.21 -12.08 0.93
C LEU A 86 -29.59 -10.80 1.51
N ARG A 87 -29.83 -10.51 2.79
CA ARG A 87 -29.25 -9.36 3.48
C ARG A 87 -27.74 -9.46 3.58
N ALA A 88 -27.21 -10.65 3.88
CA ALA A 88 -25.76 -10.89 3.92
C ALA A 88 -25.12 -10.65 2.55
N THR A 89 -25.70 -11.23 1.49
CA THR A 89 -25.25 -11.04 0.09
C THR A 89 -25.26 -9.57 -0.30
N ARG A 90 -26.33 -8.84 0.03
CA ARG A 90 -26.43 -7.38 -0.18
C ARG A 90 -25.34 -6.63 0.57
N GLY A 91 -25.08 -6.98 1.83
CA GLY A 91 -24.01 -6.38 2.63
C GLY A 91 -22.61 -6.59 2.03
N THR A 92 -22.34 -7.77 1.47
CA THR A 92 -21.09 -8.05 0.73
C THR A 92 -20.96 -7.17 -0.50
N ILE A 93 -22.03 -7.02 -1.30
CA ILE A 93 -22.04 -6.15 -2.48
C ILE A 93 -21.79 -4.68 -2.07
N GLU A 94 -22.44 -4.19 -1.02
CA GLU A 94 -22.22 -2.83 -0.53
C GLU A 94 -20.80 -2.60 -0.02
N ALA A 95 -20.18 -3.60 0.62
CA ALA A 95 -18.78 -3.53 1.02
C ALA A 95 -17.83 -3.46 -0.18
N GLN A 96 -18.09 -4.26 -1.23
CA GLN A 96 -17.33 -4.19 -2.48
C GLN A 96 -17.48 -2.84 -3.18
N GLN A 97 -18.70 -2.29 -3.23
CA GLN A 97 -18.95 -0.96 -3.79
C GLN A 97 -18.17 0.14 -3.06
N ARG A 98 -18.14 0.11 -1.71
CA ARG A 98 -17.32 1.06 -0.94
C ARG A 98 -15.84 0.93 -1.25
N SER A 99 -15.30 -0.28 -1.31
CA SER A 99 -13.89 -0.50 -1.65
C SER A 99 -13.55 -0.02 -3.06
N LEU A 100 -14.42 -0.27 -4.05
CA LEU A 100 -14.24 0.22 -5.42
C LEU A 100 -14.33 1.75 -5.49
N ALA A 101 -15.23 2.38 -4.72
CA ALA A 101 -15.32 3.83 -4.64
C ALA A 101 -14.04 4.45 -4.04
N GLU A 102 -13.50 3.87 -2.97
CA GLU A 102 -12.22 4.32 -2.38
C GLU A 102 -11.06 4.15 -3.36
N GLN A 103 -11.01 3.04 -4.12
CA GLN A 103 -10.02 2.83 -5.16
C GLN A 103 -10.15 3.87 -6.29
N ALA A 104 -11.36 4.16 -6.73
CA ALA A 104 -11.62 5.18 -7.74
C ALA A 104 -11.14 6.57 -7.28
N SER A 105 -11.47 6.98 -6.05
CA SER A 105 -11.00 8.26 -5.50
C SER A 105 -9.48 8.37 -5.45
N ARG A 106 -8.75 7.30 -5.08
CA ARG A 106 -7.28 7.29 -5.13
C ARG A 106 -6.75 7.45 -6.55
N VAL A 107 -7.40 6.84 -7.54
CA VAL A 107 -7.03 7.00 -8.95
C VAL A 107 -7.30 8.43 -9.43
N ASP A 108 -8.42 9.05 -9.03
CA ASP A 108 -8.73 10.43 -9.36
C ASP A 108 -7.68 11.41 -8.80
N GLU A 109 -7.19 11.17 -7.58
CA GLU A 109 -6.08 11.94 -7.00
C GLU A 109 -4.78 11.79 -7.83
N LEU A 110 -4.47 10.58 -8.30
CA LEU A 110 -3.30 10.35 -9.16
C LEU A 110 -3.45 11.04 -10.52
N ILE A 111 -4.65 11.03 -11.12
CA ILE A 111 -4.95 11.75 -12.35
C ILE A 111 -4.72 13.24 -12.16
N ALA A 112 -5.29 13.84 -11.10
CA ALA A 112 -5.14 15.25 -10.80
C ALA A 112 -3.67 15.67 -10.55
N ARG A 113 -2.83 14.77 -10.04
CA ARG A 113 -1.37 15.00 -9.91
C ARG A 113 -0.71 15.08 -11.28
N VAL A 114 -0.99 14.12 -12.16
CA VAL A 114 -0.43 14.10 -13.53
C VAL A 114 -0.88 15.32 -14.33
N GLU A 115 -2.15 15.71 -14.23
CA GLU A 115 -2.69 16.90 -14.90
C GLU A 115 -2.01 18.20 -14.44
N ARG A 116 -1.59 18.27 -13.17
CA ARG A 116 -0.79 19.39 -12.63
C ARG A 116 0.70 19.31 -12.96
N GLY A 117 1.12 18.33 -13.76
CA GLY A 117 2.52 18.09 -14.13
C GLY A 117 3.37 17.54 -12.98
N GLU A 118 2.74 16.99 -11.95
CA GLU A 118 3.45 16.38 -10.82
C GLU A 118 3.82 14.92 -11.11
N GLY A 119 4.94 14.46 -10.57
CA GLY A 119 5.33 13.06 -10.65
C GLY A 119 4.34 12.15 -9.91
N LEU A 120 4.14 10.95 -10.45
CA LEU A 120 3.40 9.83 -9.82
C LEU A 120 4.16 9.18 -8.66
N SER A 121 5.33 9.71 -8.30
CA SER A 121 6.08 9.23 -7.14
C SER A 121 5.24 9.38 -5.87
N PRO A 122 5.21 8.37 -4.99
CA PRO A 122 4.57 8.51 -3.68
C PRO A 122 5.27 9.59 -2.84
N ALA A 123 6.52 9.93 -3.15
CA ALA A 123 7.20 11.07 -2.54
C ALA A 123 6.62 12.41 -3.04
N PRO A 124 6.41 13.39 -2.16
CA PRO A 124 6.06 14.77 -2.52
C PRO A 124 6.96 15.36 -3.63
N SER A 125 6.37 16.21 -4.48
CA SER A 125 7.10 16.81 -5.62
C SER A 125 8.28 17.68 -5.17
N ALA A 126 8.18 18.34 -4.01
CA ALA A 126 9.25 19.11 -3.41
C ALA A 126 10.47 18.24 -3.03
N LEU A 127 10.26 17.05 -2.47
CA LEU A 127 11.33 16.07 -2.22
C LEU A 127 11.99 15.62 -3.52
N THR A 128 11.18 15.36 -4.55
CA THR A 128 11.69 14.98 -5.88
C THR A 128 12.60 16.08 -6.45
N ARG A 129 12.13 17.34 -6.45
CA ARG A 129 12.92 18.49 -6.92
C ARG A 129 14.20 18.71 -6.12
N PHE A 130 14.13 18.53 -4.80
CA PHE A 130 15.30 18.64 -3.92
C PHE A 130 16.36 17.59 -4.28
N TYR A 131 15.97 16.32 -4.41
CA TYR A 131 16.91 15.27 -4.80
C TYR A 131 17.50 15.50 -6.20
N ASP A 132 16.70 16.01 -7.15
CA ASP A 132 17.21 16.34 -8.49
C ASP A 132 18.22 17.51 -8.45
N ASP A 133 17.99 18.54 -7.61
CA ASP A 133 18.93 19.65 -7.40
C ASP A 133 20.24 19.17 -6.76
N ILE A 134 20.16 18.36 -5.70
CA ILE A 134 21.36 17.80 -5.04
C ILE A 134 22.11 16.86 -5.99
N GLU A 135 21.43 16.04 -6.81
CA GLU A 135 22.09 15.18 -7.82
C GLU A 135 22.89 16.03 -8.82
N ALA A 136 22.31 17.11 -9.33
CA ALA A 136 22.99 18.01 -10.25
C ALA A 136 24.25 18.63 -9.62
N ARG A 137 24.18 19.05 -8.35
CA ARG A 137 25.32 19.61 -7.62
C ARG A 137 26.44 18.59 -7.40
N ILE A 138 26.10 17.38 -6.97
CA ILE A 138 27.08 16.28 -6.80
C ILE A 138 27.80 16.00 -8.12
N VAL A 139 27.08 15.98 -9.24
CA VAL A 139 27.68 15.78 -10.58
C VAL A 139 28.66 16.90 -10.92
N ARG A 140 28.35 18.18 -10.61
CA ARG A 140 29.30 19.30 -10.81
C ARG A 140 30.57 19.15 -9.98
N LEU A 141 30.46 18.61 -8.77
CA LEU A 141 31.61 18.31 -7.89
C LEU A 141 32.43 17.10 -8.36
N GLY A 142 31.97 16.36 -9.38
CA GLY A 142 32.57 15.09 -9.80
C GLY A 142 32.35 13.95 -8.79
N GLY A 143 31.36 14.11 -7.90
CA GLY A 143 31.03 13.14 -6.86
C GLY A 143 30.19 11.96 -7.35
N SER A 144 30.11 10.92 -6.53
CA SER A 144 29.27 9.75 -6.82
C SER A 144 27.84 9.96 -6.35
N VAL A 145 26.87 9.83 -7.27
CA VAL A 145 25.43 9.91 -6.97
C VAL A 145 24.86 8.63 -6.35
N ARG A 146 25.68 7.59 -6.15
CA ARG A 146 25.21 6.29 -5.65
C ARG A 146 24.63 6.39 -4.23
N GLY A 147 25.27 7.18 -3.36
CA GLY A 147 24.76 7.45 -2.00
C GLY A 147 23.41 8.15 -2.05
N LEU A 148 23.30 9.22 -2.82
CA LEU A 148 22.06 9.97 -3.00
C LEU A 148 20.92 9.11 -3.56
N ARG A 149 21.20 8.21 -4.50
CA ARG A 149 20.18 7.31 -5.07
C ARG A 149 19.63 6.34 -4.03
N ALA A 150 20.48 5.78 -3.18
CA ALA A 150 20.05 4.91 -2.10
C ALA A 150 19.18 5.69 -1.10
N GLU A 151 19.60 6.90 -0.72
CA GLU A 151 18.82 7.80 0.13
C GLU A 151 17.45 8.13 -0.45
N ARG A 152 17.41 8.51 -1.73
CA ARG A 152 16.17 8.79 -2.47
C ARG A 152 15.24 7.59 -2.49
N GLN A 153 15.76 6.37 -2.66
CA GLN A 153 14.97 5.14 -2.61
C GLN A 153 14.40 4.87 -1.22
N MET A 154 15.17 5.10 -0.15
CA MET A 154 14.68 5.00 1.23
C MET A 154 13.52 5.98 1.48
N MET A 155 13.67 7.24 1.05
CA MET A 155 12.60 8.24 1.17
C MET A 155 11.34 7.87 0.37
N VAL A 156 11.49 7.25 -0.81
CA VAL A 156 10.34 6.74 -1.58
C VAL A 156 9.62 5.61 -0.83
N VAL A 157 10.36 4.70 -0.18
CA VAL A 157 9.77 3.64 0.65
C VAL A 157 8.99 4.25 1.83
N LEU A 158 9.60 5.19 2.55
CA LEU A 158 8.92 5.88 3.66
C LEU A 158 7.69 6.66 3.19
N ALA A 159 7.78 7.37 2.07
CA ALA A 159 6.64 8.11 1.53
C ALA A 159 5.49 7.18 1.10
N SER A 160 5.82 6.02 0.52
CA SER A 160 4.83 5.00 0.14
C SER A 160 4.05 4.45 1.34
N LEU A 161 4.65 4.49 2.52
CA LEU A 161 4.03 4.06 3.78
C LEU A 161 3.35 5.21 4.54
N GLY A 162 3.30 6.42 3.97
CA GLY A 162 2.77 7.61 4.66
C GLY A 162 3.62 8.05 5.86
N MET A 163 4.91 7.72 5.84
CA MET A 163 5.85 7.94 6.96
C MET A 163 6.71 9.19 6.81
N VAL A 164 6.49 10.00 5.77
CA VAL A 164 7.18 11.28 5.56
C VAL A 164 6.25 12.41 5.96
N PRO A 165 6.54 13.17 7.04
CA PRO A 165 5.68 14.26 7.49
C PRO A 165 5.81 15.49 6.59
N ASP A 166 4.78 16.33 6.55
CA ASP A 166 4.79 17.59 5.78
C ASP A 166 5.89 18.55 6.24
N SER A 167 6.27 18.51 7.52
CA SER A 167 7.40 19.27 8.05
C SER A 167 8.73 18.93 7.40
N ALA A 168 8.88 17.75 6.78
CA ALA A 168 10.07 17.42 5.98
C ALA A 168 10.19 18.32 4.76
N ILE A 169 9.06 18.74 4.18
CA ILE A 169 9.03 19.68 3.05
C ILE A 169 9.45 21.07 3.53
N LEU A 170 8.93 21.51 4.68
CA LEU A 170 9.32 22.80 5.26
C LEU A 170 10.81 22.85 5.62
N PHE A 171 11.40 21.74 6.08
CA PHE A 171 12.83 21.64 6.33
C PHE A 171 13.64 21.82 5.03
N ILE A 172 13.23 21.15 3.95
CA ILE A 172 13.88 21.26 2.64
C ILE A 172 13.77 22.67 2.07
N GLU A 173 12.60 23.29 2.17
CA GLU A 173 12.35 24.64 1.67
C GLU A 173 13.09 25.72 2.47
N ALA A 174 13.45 25.44 3.73
CA ALA A 174 14.26 26.32 4.56
C ALA A 174 15.76 26.31 4.20
N LEU A 175 16.23 25.31 3.45
CA LEU A 175 17.64 25.24 3.01
C LEU A 175 17.89 26.27 1.91
N ASP A 176 18.79 27.22 2.21
CA ASP A 176 19.26 28.20 1.24
C ASP A 176 20.25 27.58 0.23
N GLU A 177 20.74 28.40 -0.71
CA GLU A 177 21.65 27.93 -1.76
C GLU A 177 22.97 27.38 -1.20
N ASP A 178 23.52 28.00 -0.15
CA ASP A 178 24.77 27.58 0.49
C ASP A 178 24.56 26.27 1.26
N ASP A 179 23.42 26.12 1.93
CA ASP A 179 23.04 24.88 2.61
C ASP A 179 22.89 23.71 1.64
N ARG A 180 22.36 23.96 0.43
CA ARG A 180 22.22 22.94 -0.62
C ARG A 180 23.56 22.52 -1.22
N GLU A 181 24.46 23.48 -1.42
CA GLU A 181 25.83 23.17 -1.87
C GLU A 181 26.58 22.36 -0.81
N LEU A 182 26.45 22.75 0.47
CA LEU A 182 27.01 21.99 1.58
C LEU A 182 26.42 20.58 1.68
N SER A 183 25.10 20.44 1.52
CA SER A 183 24.42 19.14 1.52
C SER A 183 24.94 18.24 0.40
N ALA A 184 25.11 18.78 -0.82
CA ALA A 184 25.67 18.04 -1.95
C ALA A 184 27.12 17.59 -1.67
N GLN A 185 27.95 18.47 -1.09
CA GLN A 185 29.31 18.11 -0.69
C GLN A 185 29.32 17.00 0.38
N GLN A 186 28.44 17.09 1.39
CA GLN A 186 28.34 16.08 2.44
C GLN A 186 27.92 14.71 1.88
N VAL A 187 26.97 14.66 0.94
CA VAL A 187 26.57 13.40 0.30
C VAL A 187 27.71 12.82 -0.55
N ALA A 188 28.47 13.67 -1.25
CA ALA A 188 29.64 13.24 -2.01
C ALA A 188 30.75 12.69 -1.09
N ASP A 189 31.02 13.36 0.04
CA ASP A 189 31.97 12.92 1.06
C ASP A 189 31.54 11.60 1.71
N PHE A 190 30.24 11.46 2.02
CA PHE A 190 29.67 10.22 2.55
C PHE A 190 29.84 9.05 1.59
N ALA A 191 29.65 9.27 0.28
CA ALA A 191 29.86 8.25 -0.74
C ALA A 191 31.35 7.85 -0.84
N ARG A 192 32.28 8.78 -0.63
CA ARG A 192 33.73 8.54 -0.63
C ARG A 192 34.20 7.72 0.57
N LEU A 193 33.47 7.71 1.69
CA LEU A 193 33.82 6.87 2.85
C LEU A 193 33.99 5.38 2.50
N ALA A 194 33.25 4.89 1.49
CA ALA A 194 33.34 3.52 1.01
C ALA A 194 34.62 3.20 0.19
N THR A 195 35.44 4.21 -0.12
CA THR A 195 36.70 4.04 -0.86
C THR A 195 37.94 4.20 0.01
N LEU A 196 37.76 4.55 1.30
CA LEU A 196 38.86 4.80 2.23
C LEU A 196 39.26 3.53 2.97
N SER A 197 40.49 3.52 3.49
CA SER A 197 40.91 2.49 4.45
C SER A 197 40.07 2.57 5.73
N GLU A 198 40.04 1.50 6.54
CA GLU A 198 39.19 1.47 7.74
C GLU A 198 39.53 2.57 8.76
N ALA A 199 40.82 2.83 8.98
CA ALA A 199 41.28 3.85 9.93
C ALA A 199 40.98 5.27 9.45
N GLU A 200 41.28 5.57 8.18
CA GLU A 200 41.00 6.88 7.57
C GLU A 200 39.50 7.12 7.43
N GLY A 201 38.76 6.08 7.01
CA GLY A 201 37.32 6.13 6.83
C GLY A 201 36.59 6.40 8.13
N ARG A 202 37.03 5.82 9.25
CA ARG A 202 36.44 6.09 10.57
C ARG A 202 36.66 7.55 10.98
N ALA A 203 37.89 8.05 10.92
CA ALA A 203 38.19 9.44 11.29
C ALA A 203 37.39 10.44 10.42
N GLU A 204 37.31 10.17 9.11
CA GLU A 204 36.55 11.00 8.19
C GLU A 204 35.04 10.92 8.42
N ALA A 205 34.52 9.75 8.81
CA ALA A 205 33.12 9.57 9.18
C ALA A 205 32.73 10.43 10.40
N HIS A 206 33.55 10.44 11.45
CA HIS A 206 33.32 11.30 12.62
C HIS A 206 33.34 12.79 12.25
N ARG A 207 34.31 13.21 11.42
CA ARG A 207 34.41 14.60 10.94
C ARG A 207 33.16 14.98 10.14
N LEU A 208 32.73 14.11 9.24
CA LEU A 208 31.55 14.34 8.41
C LEU A 208 30.27 14.42 9.27
N ALA A 209 30.13 13.54 10.27
CA ALA A 209 28.98 13.55 11.18
C ALA A 209 28.86 14.88 11.94
N HIS A 210 29.97 15.43 12.44
CA HIS A 210 29.99 16.74 13.10
C HIS A 210 29.61 17.89 12.14
N ASN A 211 30.05 17.82 10.88
CA ASN A 211 29.67 18.83 9.88
C ASN A 211 28.17 18.76 9.55
N SER A 212 27.63 17.54 9.35
CA SER A 212 26.21 17.33 9.12
C SER A 212 25.36 17.75 10.32
N TRP A 213 25.85 17.49 11.53
CA TRP A 213 25.21 17.93 12.77
C TRP A 213 25.18 19.46 12.90
N THR A 214 26.24 20.15 12.49
CA THR A 214 26.28 21.62 12.48
C THR A 214 25.21 22.21 11.56
N LEU A 215 25.01 21.61 10.37
CA LEU A 215 23.94 21.99 9.45
C LEU A 215 22.55 21.72 10.05
N ALA A 216 22.35 20.55 10.67
CA ALA A 216 21.10 20.23 11.37
C ALA A 216 20.81 21.23 12.50
N CYS A 217 21.83 21.67 13.24
CA CYS A 217 21.72 22.70 14.27
C CYS A 217 21.36 24.09 13.70
N ARG A 218 21.90 24.47 12.54
CA ARG A 218 21.53 25.73 11.85
C ARG A 218 20.02 25.80 11.58
N HIS A 219 19.43 24.66 11.25
CA HIS A 219 17.99 24.48 10.99
C HIS A 219 17.26 23.74 12.12
N LYS A 220 17.74 23.88 13.37
CA LYS A 220 17.26 23.10 14.54
C LYS A 220 15.73 23.10 14.67
N LYS A 221 15.08 24.26 14.49
CA LYS A 221 13.61 24.38 14.57
C LYS A 221 12.91 23.48 13.54
N HIS A 222 13.36 23.48 12.29
CA HIS A 222 12.77 22.68 11.23
C HIS A 222 13.10 21.20 11.41
N ALA A 223 14.35 20.86 11.78
CA ALA A 223 14.74 19.48 12.07
C ALA A 223 13.94 18.87 13.23
N LEU A 224 13.74 19.63 14.31
CA LEU A 224 12.88 19.20 15.41
C LEU A 224 11.42 19.09 15.00
N ALA A 225 10.91 19.94 14.11
CA ALA A 225 9.55 19.82 13.61
C ALA A 225 9.34 18.48 12.87
N VAL A 226 10.29 18.08 12.01
CA VAL A 226 10.28 16.77 11.33
C VAL A 226 10.22 15.63 12.33
N LEU A 227 11.15 15.61 13.29
CA LEU A 227 11.17 14.58 14.32
C LEU A 227 9.90 14.59 15.17
N ASN A 228 9.31 15.77 15.37
CA ASN A 228 8.13 15.91 16.20
C ASN A 228 6.88 15.31 15.56
N ASP A 229 6.76 15.42 14.24
CA ASP A 229 5.63 14.92 13.47
C ASP A 229 5.76 13.42 13.13
N LEU A 230 6.87 12.78 13.50
CA LEU A 230 7.00 11.33 13.40
C LEU A 230 5.98 10.63 14.32
N PRO A 231 5.40 9.50 13.89
CA PRO A 231 4.48 8.71 14.69
C PRO A 231 5.15 8.26 15.99
N SER A 232 4.36 8.17 17.06
CA SER A 232 4.81 7.68 18.37
C SER A 232 4.28 6.28 18.66
N GLY A 233 4.70 5.71 19.81
CA GLY A 233 4.22 4.41 20.25
C GLY A 233 4.68 3.25 19.34
N ALA A 234 3.78 2.29 19.07
CA ALA A 234 4.13 1.10 18.29
C ALA A 234 4.49 1.42 16.83
N LEU A 235 3.79 2.39 16.22
CA LEU A 235 4.03 2.81 14.84
C LEU A 235 5.37 3.54 14.71
N GLY A 236 5.70 4.42 15.66
CA GLY A 236 7.02 5.07 15.74
C GLY A 236 8.17 4.07 15.83
N ARG A 237 8.06 3.08 16.74
CA ARG A 237 9.08 2.03 16.87
C ARG A 237 9.24 1.20 15.59
N ALA A 238 8.14 0.91 14.89
CA ALA A 238 8.19 0.19 13.63
C ALA A 238 8.88 1.01 12.52
N MET A 239 8.60 2.31 12.45
CA MET A 239 9.28 3.24 11.54
C MET A 239 10.79 3.27 11.81
N TRP A 240 11.23 3.47 13.05
CA TRP A 240 12.66 3.51 13.38
C TRP A 240 13.38 2.20 13.04
N ARG A 241 12.76 1.05 13.30
CA ARG A 241 13.29 -0.26 12.88
C ARG A 241 13.41 -0.36 11.36
N LEU A 242 12.42 0.13 10.61
CA LEU A 242 12.47 0.15 9.15
C LEU A 242 13.58 1.06 8.65
N THR A 243 13.71 2.27 9.20
CA THR A 243 14.79 3.21 8.85
C THR A 243 16.16 2.61 9.11
N HIS A 244 16.35 1.95 10.26
CA HIS A 244 17.60 1.23 10.55
C HIS A 244 17.87 0.13 9.51
N VAL A 245 16.91 -0.76 9.23
CA VAL A 245 17.07 -1.83 8.23
C VAL A 245 17.42 -1.26 6.86
N LEU A 246 16.71 -0.23 6.40
CA LEU A 246 16.95 0.42 5.12
C LEU A 246 18.34 1.04 5.05
N THR A 247 18.79 1.70 6.13
CA THR A 247 20.10 2.34 6.22
C THR A 247 21.22 1.29 6.19
N THR A 248 21.09 0.22 6.97
CA THR A 248 22.08 -0.87 7.05
C THR A 248 22.18 -1.65 5.75
N CYS A 249 21.07 -1.88 5.05
CA CYS A 249 21.07 -2.49 3.72
C CYS A 249 21.68 -1.56 2.65
N SER A 250 21.46 -0.26 2.77
CA SER A 250 21.91 0.73 1.77
C SER A 250 23.40 1.05 1.90
N TYR A 251 23.94 1.02 3.12
CA TYR A 251 25.29 1.48 3.44
C TYR A 251 26.10 0.42 4.21
N PRO A 252 26.44 -0.73 3.61
CA PRO A 252 27.09 -1.83 4.33
C PRO A 252 28.55 -1.55 4.75
N HIS A 253 29.15 -0.44 4.31
CA HIS A 253 30.55 -0.14 4.58
C HIS A 253 30.77 0.34 6.03
N PRO A 254 31.77 -0.17 6.78
CA PRO A 254 31.98 0.18 8.19
C PRO A 254 32.12 1.68 8.46
N ALA A 255 32.81 2.42 7.59
CA ALA A 255 32.96 3.87 7.74
C ALA A 255 31.62 4.62 7.57
N GLN A 256 30.74 4.14 6.68
CA GLN A 256 29.41 4.73 6.51
C GLN A 256 28.51 4.43 7.72
N GLN A 257 28.60 3.21 8.26
CA GLN A 257 27.92 2.84 9.51
C GLN A 257 28.43 3.68 10.70
N ALA A 258 29.74 3.92 10.80
CA ALA A 258 30.32 4.79 11.81
C ALA A 258 29.80 6.24 11.72
N PHE A 259 29.61 6.78 10.51
CA PHE A 259 29.01 8.10 10.32
C PHE A 259 27.58 8.15 10.85
N VAL A 260 26.75 7.15 10.51
CA VAL A 260 25.35 7.09 10.96
C VAL A 260 25.29 7.00 12.49
N ALA A 261 26.09 6.12 13.08
CA ALA A 261 26.15 5.95 14.54
C ALA A 261 26.55 7.26 15.23
N GLU A 262 27.62 7.90 14.78
CA GLU A 262 28.09 9.17 15.35
C GLU A 262 27.05 10.29 15.22
N LEU A 263 26.40 10.41 14.06
CA LEU A 263 25.38 11.43 13.85
C LEU A 263 24.20 11.24 14.82
N ILE A 264 23.79 10.00 15.06
CA ILE A 264 22.72 9.70 16.01
C ILE A 264 23.17 9.98 17.45
N GLU A 265 24.40 9.62 17.81
CA GLU A 265 24.95 9.98 19.14
C GLU A 265 24.92 11.48 19.35
N LEU A 266 25.37 12.28 18.37
CA LEU A 266 25.30 13.75 18.43
C LEU A 266 23.85 14.23 18.64
N MET A 267 22.88 13.69 17.91
CA MET A 267 21.46 14.02 18.12
C MET A 267 20.98 13.66 19.54
N LEU A 268 21.42 12.54 20.11
CA LEU A 268 21.03 12.11 21.45
C LEU A 268 21.73 12.89 22.57
N THR A 269 22.85 13.57 22.29
CA THR A 269 23.49 14.49 23.26
C THR A 269 22.76 15.82 23.40
N ASP A 270 22.00 16.25 22.38
CA ASP A 270 21.16 17.45 22.48
C ASP A 270 19.82 17.12 23.15
N PRO A 271 19.42 17.83 24.22
CA PRO A 271 18.25 17.48 25.02
C PRO A 271 16.93 17.54 24.23
N ASP A 272 16.79 18.46 23.27
CA ASP A 272 15.55 18.65 22.51
C ASP A 272 15.38 17.51 21.49
N PHE A 273 16.48 17.14 20.82
CA PHE A 273 16.51 16.02 19.89
C PHE A 273 16.33 14.69 20.62
N ALA A 274 17.04 14.48 21.72
CA ALA A 274 16.93 13.27 22.53
C ALA A 274 15.49 13.04 23.03
N ALA A 275 14.83 14.09 23.53
CA ALA A 275 13.43 14.00 23.97
C ALA A 275 12.49 13.62 22.82
N THR A 276 12.71 14.19 21.63
CA THR A 276 11.86 13.93 20.46
C THR A 276 12.09 12.54 19.87
N ILE A 277 13.34 12.09 19.78
CA ILE A 277 13.69 10.74 19.33
C ILE A 277 13.11 9.69 20.29
N ARG A 278 13.29 9.85 21.61
CA ARG A 278 12.75 8.87 22.59
C ARG A 278 11.23 8.73 22.51
N ARG A 279 10.52 9.81 22.18
CA ARG A 279 9.05 9.76 22.01
C ARG A 279 8.62 8.87 20.85
N SER A 280 9.37 8.85 19.75
CA SER A 280 9.03 8.07 18.55
C SER A 280 9.70 6.69 18.56
N ALA A 281 10.96 6.59 18.99
CA ALA A 281 11.77 5.38 19.00
C ALA A 281 11.64 4.51 20.26
N GLY A 282 11.16 5.06 21.38
CA GLY A 282 11.23 4.43 22.71
C GLY A 282 12.47 4.82 23.50
N GLU A 283 12.59 4.35 24.76
CA GLU A 283 13.69 4.73 25.66
C GLU A 283 15.07 4.23 25.19
N GLU A 284 15.09 3.07 24.53
CA GLU A 284 16.25 2.52 23.83
C GLU A 284 15.93 2.46 22.33
N PRO A 285 16.30 3.50 21.54
CA PRO A 285 16.15 3.44 20.10
C PRO A 285 16.95 2.25 19.56
N VAL A 286 16.31 1.40 18.74
CA VAL A 286 17.04 0.37 17.98
C VAL A 286 17.80 1.12 16.90
N LEU A 287 19.10 1.24 17.11
CA LEU A 287 20.06 1.87 16.20
C LEU A 287 20.76 0.86 15.32
#